data_AF-A0A4S2G5U5-F1
#
_entry.id   AF-A0A4S2G5U5-F1
#
_cell.length_a   1.000
_cell.length_b   1.000
_cell.length_c   1.000
_cell.angle_alpha   90.00
_cell.angle_beta   90.00
_cell.angle_gamma   90.00
#
_symmetry.space_group_name_H-M   'P 1'
#
loop_
_entity.id
_entity.type
_entity.pdbx_description
1 polymer ?
#
loop_
_entity_poly.entity_id
_entity_poly.type
_entity_poly.pdbx_seq_one_letter_code
_entity_poly.pdbx_strand_id
1 'polypeptide(L)'
;MKKLMLIIGITISLFTMSAYAGQTRAEVYKWNHESIMNGRERTPVRLPTIDIIYDSASQSIEIISSMDCDATVVIYDMNGNLIESSTSLDDILYVSGVDNSVFYIRIESDNWYATATIMA
;
A
#
# COMPACT_ATOMS: atom_id res chain seq x y z
N MET A 1 0.35 -19.80 50.49
CA MET A 1 0.47 -20.01 49.03
C MET A 1 -0.67 -19.40 48.22
N LYS A 2 -1.94 -19.41 48.68
CA LYS A 2 -3.07 -18.76 47.97
C LYS A 2 -2.91 -17.26 47.67
N LYS A 3 -2.31 -16.50 48.60
CA LYS A 3 -2.07 -15.04 48.43
C LYS A 3 -1.00 -14.73 47.37
N LEU A 4 -0.03 -15.63 47.17
CA LEU A 4 1.01 -15.47 46.15
C LEU A 4 0.43 -15.65 44.74
N MET A 5 -0.48 -16.62 44.58
CA MET A 5 -1.15 -16.86 43.30
C MET A 5 -2.03 -15.67 42.87
N LEU A 6 -2.64 -14.98 43.84
CA LEU A 6 -3.46 -13.79 43.58
C LEU A 6 -2.60 -12.60 43.10
N ILE A 7 -1.40 -12.42 43.67
CA ILE A 7 -0.46 -11.38 43.24
C ILE A 7 0.07 -11.65 41.83
N ILE A 8 0.45 -12.90 41.54
CA ILE A 8 0.95 -13.30 40.22
C ILE A 8 -0.14 -13.07 39.15
N GLY A 9 -1.40 -13.41 39.44
CA GLY A 9 -2.52 -13.17 38.54
C GLY A 9 -2.73 -11.69 38.20
N ILE A 10 -2.67 -10.81 39.20
CA ILE A 10 -2.82 -9.36 39.02
C ILE A 10 -1.65 -8.78 38.20
N THR A 11 -0.42 -9.26 38.44
CA THR A 11 0.74 -8.76 37.70
C THR A 11 0.72 -9.16 36.22
N ILE A 12 0.23 -10.36 35.88
CA ILE A 12 0.15 -10.82 34.49
C ILE A 12 -0.89 -10.01 33.69
N SER A 13 -1.99 -9.57 34.33
CA SER A 13 -3.00 -8.73 33.66
C SER A 13 -2.51 -7.32 33.28
N LEU A 14 -1.39 -6.86 33.83
CA LEU A 14 -0.81 -5.54 33.52
C LEU A 14 0.11 -5.54 32.30
N PHE A 15 0.46 -6.71 31.76
CA PHE A 15 1.37 -6.87 30.62
C PHE A 15 0.66 -7.22 29.30
N THR A 16 -0.60 -6.82 29.12
CA THR A 16 -1.24 -6.90 27.80
C THR A 16 -0.58 -5.89 26.87
N MET A 17 0.49 -6.30 26.19
CA MET A 17 1.08 -5.53 25.11
C MET A 17 0.06 -5.43 23.98
N SER A 18 -0.38 -4.21 23.69
CA SER A 18 -1.13 -3.92 22.46
C SER A 18 -0.25 -4.30 21.26
N ALA A 19 -0.70 -5.24 20.43
CA ALA A 19 -0.05 -5.52 19.16
C ALA A 19 -0.25 -4.30 18.24
N TYR A 20 0.84 -3.60 17.93
CA TYR A 20 0.84 -2.53 16.94
C TYR A 20 1.22 -3.13 15.59
N ALA A 21 0.27 -3.16 14.65
CA ALA A 21 0.57 -3.50 13.26
C ALA A 21 1.09 -2.22 12.58
N GLY A 22 2.40 -2.03 12.59
CA GLY A 22 3.04 -0.85 11.97
C GLY A 22 3.06 -0.86 10.45
N GLN A 23 2.58 -1.95 9.82
CA GLN A 23 2.51 -2.07 8.38
C GLN A 23 1.14 -2.59 7.92
N THR A 24 0.60 -1.96 6.89
CA THR A 24 -0.65 -2.33 6.24
C THR A 24 -0.37 -2.67 4.77
N ARG A 25 -1.05 -3.67 4.21
CA ARG A 25 -0.94 -4.04 2.79
C ARG A 25 -2.23 -3.69 2.05
N ALA A 26 -2.11 -3.10 0.88
CA ALA A 26 -3.27 -2.82 0.03
C ALA A 26 -3.60 -4.01 -0.87
N GLU A 27 -4.89 -4.20 -1.17
CA GLU A 27 -5.31 -5.00 -2.31
C GLU A 27 -5.20 -4.17 -3.59
N VAL A 28 -4.58 -4.74 -4.63
CA VAL A 28 -4.33 -4.05 -5.89
C VAL A 28 -5.20 -4.65 -6.99
N TYR A 29 -6.04 -3.81 -7.58
CA TYR A 29 -6.90 -4.16 -8.70
C TYR A 29 -6.27 -3.66 -10.00
N LYS A 30 -6.26 -4.51 -11.05
CA LYS A 30 -5.50 -4.26 -12.28
C LYS A 30 -6.36 -4.52 -13.51
N TRP A 31 -6.20 -3.69 -14.54
CA TRP A 31 -6.93 -3.79 -15.80
C TRP A 31 -6.02 -3.48 -16.98
N ASN A 32 -6.22 -4.18 -18.09
CA ASN A 32 -5.60 -3.79 -19.37
C ASN A 32 -6.35 -2.58 -19.94
N HIS A 33 -5.63 -1.71 -20.67
CA HIS A 33 -6.29 -0.80 -21.59
C HIS A 33 -6.97 -1.62 -22.69
N GLU A 34 -8.23 -1.32 -22.98
CA GLU A 34 -8.92 -1.95 -24.11
C GLU A 34 -8.20 -1.53 -25.41
N SER A 35 -7.84 -2.52 -26.24
CA SER A 35 -7.15 -2.24 -27.51
C SER A 35 -8.04 -1.42 -28.43
N ILE A 36 -7.67 -0.16 -28.68
CA ILE A 36 -8.37 0.69 -29.64
C ILE A 36 -7.89 0.26 -31.04
N MET A 37 -8.65 -0.64 -31.66
CA MET A 37 -8.66 -1.01 -33.10
C MET A 37 -7.35 -0.88 -33.93
N ASN A 38 -6.93 -2.01 -34.52
CA ASN A 38 -6.07 -2.15 -35.71
C ASN A 38 -4.55 -1.92 -35.57
N GLY A 39 -4.00 -1.78 -34.37
CA GLY A 39 -2.56 -1.88 -34.11
C GLY A 39 -2.17 -3.27 -33.56
N ARG A 40 -0.99 -3.78 -33.90
CA ARG A 40 -0.38 -4.90 -33.15
C ARG A 40 0.05 -4.41 -31.76
N GLU A 41 -0.89 -4.08 -30.91
CA GLU A 41 -0.61 -3.82 -29.50
C GLU A 41 -0.37 -5.16 -28.80
N ARG A 42 0.85 -5.35 -28.31
CA ARG A 42 1.18 -6.47 -27.45
C ARG A 42 0.85 -6.07 -26.02
N THR A 43 -0.40 -6.28 -25.61
CA THR A 43 -0.77 -6.30 -24.19
C THR A 43 0.12 -7.33 -23.49
N PRO A 44 0.61 -7.07 -22.26
CA PRO A 44 1.49 -7.99 -21.57
C PRO A 44 0.77 -9.33 -21.38
N VAL A 45 1.43 -10.45 -21.68
CA VAL A 45 0.85 -11.79 -21.51
C VAL A 45 0.47 -12.05 -20.05
N ARG A 46 1.14 -11.36 -19.12
CA ARG A 46 0.80 -11.27 -17.69
C ARG A 46 1.09 -9.86 -17.19
N LEU A 47 0.17 -9.31 -16.41
CA LEU A 47 0.38 -8.05 -15.69
C LEU A 47 1.32 -8.27 -14.50
N PRO A 48 2.14 -7.26 -14.13
CA PRO A 48 2.98 -7.33 -12.92
C PRO A 48 2.14 -7.65 -11.70
N THR A 49 2.64 -8.49 -10.80
CA THR A 49 2.21 -8.47 -9.41
C THR A 49 2.77 -7.21 -8.76
N ILE A 50 1.92 -6.50 -8.02
CA ILE A 50 2.26 -5.25 -7.35
C ILE A 50 1.86 -5.41 -5.90
N ASP A 51 2.81 -5.23 -4.99
CA ASP A 51 2.57 -5.12 -3.56
C ASP A 51 2.69 -3.65 -3.16
N ILE A 52 1.73 -3.17 -2.37
CA ILE A 52 1.72 -1.81 -1.83
C ILE A 52 1.64 -1.92 -0.31
N ILE A 53 2.63 -1.35 0.37
CA ILE A 53 2.82 -1.47 1.80
C ILE A 53 2.91 -0.08 2.40
N TYR A 54 2.01 0.24 3.33
CA TYR A 54 2.13 1.43 4.15
C TYR A 54 2.89 1.08 5.42
N ASP A 55 3.88 1.89 5.79
CA ASP A 55 4.60 1.84 7.05
C ASP A 55 4.29 3.10 7.87
N SER A 56 3.65 2.90 9.02
CA SER A 56 3.20 3.99 9.88
C SER A 56 4.34 4.64 10.69
N ALA A 57 5.46 3.95 10.88
CA ALA A 57 6.60 4.49 11.61
C ALA A 57 7.38 5.49 10.76
N SER A 58 7.49 5.24 9.46
CA SER A 58 8.12 6.14 8.50
C SER A 58 7.13 7.04 7.74
N GLN A 59 5.82 6.84 7.92
CA GLN A 59 4.76 7.48 7.14
C GLN A 59 5.04 7.38 5.64
N SER A 60 5.28 6.15 5.16
CA SER A 60 5.68 5.90 3.78
C SER A 60 4.86 4.80 3.15
N ILE A 61 4.69 4.89 1.83
CA ILE A 61 4.10 3.86 0.99
C ILE A 61 5.21 3.31 0.10
N GLU A 62 5.56 2.04 0.33
CA GLU A 62 6.46 1.28 -0.51
C GLU A 62 5.66 0.55 -1.59
N ILE A 63 6.13 0.62 -2.82
CA ILE A 63 5.55 -0.06 -3.98
C ILE A 63 6.61 -1.01 -4.52
N ILE A 64 6.21 -2.26 -4.69
CA ILE A 64 7.10 -3.34 -5.13
C ILE A 64 6.44 -4.02 -6.32
N SER A 65 7.16 -4.09 -7.44
CA SER A 65 6.72 -4.83 -8.62
C SER A 65 7.49 -6.14 -8.79
N SER A 66 6.79 -7.17 -9.27
CA SER A 66 7.43 -8.43 -9.68
C SER A 66 8.27 -8.32 -10.96
N MET A 67 8.15 -7.21 -11.69
CA MET A 67 8.85 -6.97 -12.94
C MET A 67 9.08 -5.48 -13.16
N ASP A 68 10.24 -5.17 -13.72
CA ASP A 68 10.56 -3.82 -14.18
C ASP A 68 9.65 -3.47 -15.36
N CYS A 69 8.87 -2.40 -15.20
CA CYS A 69 8.03 -1.87 -16.27
C CYS A 69 7.81 -0.37 -16.08
N ASP A 70 7.74 0.32 -17.22
CA ASP A 70 7.49 1.75 -17.26
C ASP A 70 6.04 2.03 -16.82
N ALA A 71 5.88 2.56 -15.61
CA ALA A 71 4.61 3.01 -15.09
C ALA A 71 4.79 4.18 -14.12
N THR A 72 3.80 5.04 -14.09
CA THR A 72 3.73 6.17 -13.16
C THR A 72 2.79 5.81 -12.01
N VAL A 73 3.25 6.07 -10.79
CA VAL A 73 2.47 5.98 -9.56
C VAL A 73 2.04 7.38 -9.16
N VAL A 74 0.77 7.52 -8.80
CA VAL A 74 0.22 8.75 -8.23
C VAL A 74 -0.58 8.43 -6.98
N ILE A 75 -0.33 9.17 -5.90
CA ILE A 75 -0.99 9.02 -4.60
C ILE A 75 -1.84 10.26 -4.33
N TYR A 76 -3.10 10.03 -3.99
CA TYR A 76 -4.07 11.07 -3.66
C TYR A 76 -4.60 10.92 -2.24
N ASP A 77 -4.97 12.04 -1.63
CA ASP A 77 -5.73 12.06 -0.39
C ASP A 77 -7.23 11.80 -0.62
N MET A 78 -8.00 11.79 0.47
CA MET A 78 -9.45 11.57 0.41
C MET A 78 -10.25 12.62 -0.37
N ASN A 79 -9.68 13.81 -0.58
CA ASN A 79 -10.29 14.91 -1.31
C ASN A 79 -9.88 14.92 -2.79
N GLY A 80 -9.03 13.98 -3.21
CA GLY A 80 -8.47 13.91 -4.55
C GLY A 80 -7.28 14.86 -4.78
N ASN A 81 -6.69 15.42 -3.73
CA ASN A 81 -5.47 16.21 -3.85
C ASN A 81 -4.29 15.28 -4.07
N LEU A 82 -3.39 15.65 -4.99
CA LEU A 82 -2.12 14.98 -5.18
C LEU A 82 -1.25 15.12 -3.92
N ILE A 83 -0.83 13.99 -3.37
CA ILE A 83 0.13 13.94 -2.25
C ILE A 83 1.53 13.70 -2.80
N GLU A 84 1.71 12.63 -3.57
CA GLU A 84 3.01 12.26 -4.10
C GLU A 84 2.90 11.49 -5.43
N SER A 85 4.02 11.39 -6.15
CA SER A 85 4.10 10.61 -7.38
C SER A 85 5.51 10.07 -7.65
N SER A 86 5.58 8.90 -8.28
CA SER A 86 6.83 8.33 -8.81
C SER A 86 6.67 7.93 -10.26
N THR A 87 7.78 7.89 -10.98
CA THR A 87 7.86 7.33 -12.36
C THR A 87 8.38 5.89 -12.35
N SER A 88 8.47 5.27 -11.17
CA SER A 88 8.93 3.90 -10.97
C SER A 88 7.96 3.11 -10.08
N LEU A 89 7.89 1.79 -10.29
CA LEU A 89 7.11 0.85 -9.49
C LEU A 89 7.90 0.17 -8.36
N ASP A 90 9.16 0.55 -8.18
CA ASP A 90 10.03 0.07 -7.12
C ASP A 90 10.56 1.28 -6.34
N ASP A 91 9.66 1.98 -5.66
CA ASP A 91 9.95 3.25 -4.99
C ASP A 91 9.23 3.35 -3.63
N ILE A 92 9.76 4.22 -2.77
CA ILE A 92 9.23 4.52 -1.44
C ILE A 92 8.80 5.99 -1.41
N LEU A 93 7.50 6.21 -1.28
CA LEU A 93 6.89 7.53 -1.28
C LEU A 93 6.51 7.95 0.15
N TYR A 94 7.02 9.08 0.62
CA TYR A 94 6.74 9.60 1.96
C TYR A 94 5.47 10.45 1.95
N VAL A 95 4.50 10.09 2.78
CA VAL A 95 3.15 10.67 2.82
C VAL A 95 2.87 11.36 4.17
N SER A 96 3.87 12.07 4.70
CA SER A 96 3.79 12.72 6.01
C SER A 96 2.67 13.77 6.12
N GLY A 97 2.10 13.91 7.32
CA GLY A 97 1.14 14.98 7.65
C GLY A 97 -0.34 14.62 7.43
N VAL A 98 -0.64 13.35 7.16
CA VAL A 98 -2.00 12.86 6.93
C VAL A 98 -2.29 11.66 7.85
N ASP A 99 -2.33 11.91 9.16
CA ASP A 99 -2.64 10.87 10.15
C ASP A 99 -4.09 10.39 10.00
N ASN A 100 -4.34 9.07 10.18
CA ASN A 100 -5.64 8.40 9.98
C ASN A 100 -6.28 8.64 8.61
N SER A 101 -5.46 8.77 7.56
CA SER A 101 -5.93 9.11 6.22
C SER A 101 -6.06 7.89 5.32
N VAL A 102 -7.02 7.98 4.40
CA VAL A 102 -7.18 7.03 3.31
C VAL A 102 -6.42 7.57 2.11
N PHE A 103 -5.52 6.77 1.57
CA PHE A 103 -4.80 7.08 0.35
C PHE A 103 -5.37 6.30 -0.82
N TYR A 104 -5.59 7.00 -1.93
CA TYR A 104 -5.96 6.40 -3.22
C TYR A 104 -4.72 6.39 -4.10
N ILE A 105 -4.34 5.20 -4.55
CA ILE A 105 -3.15 5.00 -5.37
C ILE A 105 -3.60 4.61 -6.76
N ARG A 106 -3.07 5.31 -7.76
CA ARG A 106 -3.27 5.02 -9.17
C ARG A 106 -1.94 4.74 -9.80
N ILE A 107 -1.88 3.65 -10.56
CA ILE A 107 -0.72 3.24 -11.32
C ILE A 107 -1.12 3.22 -12.79
N GLU A 108 -0.36 3.90 -13.64
CA GLU A 108 -0.61 3.95 -15.07
C GLU A 108 0.63 3.53 -15.84
N SER A 109 0.45 2.55 -16.73
CA SER A 109 1.41 2.16 -17.76
C SER A 109 0.76 2.33 -19.13
N ASP A 110 1.53 2.16 -20.20
CA ASP A 110 1.04 2.35 -21.58
C ASP A 110 -0.18 1.47 -21.90
N ASN A 111 -0.20 0.24 -21.40
CA ASN A 111 -1.16 -0.79 -21.80
C ASN A 111 -1.98 -1.39 -20.64
N TRP A 112 -1.78 -0.92 -19.41
CA TRP A 112 -2.59 -1.30 -18.26
C TRP A 112 -2.59 -0.19 -17.20
N TYR A 113 -3.56 -0.28 -16.29
CA TYR A 113 -3.60 0.56 -15.10
C TYR A 113 -4.00 -0.27 -13.88
N ALA A 114 -3.63 0.22 -12.70
CA ALA A 114 -4.03 -0.37 -11.44
C ALA A 114 -4.49 0.68 -10.44
N THR A 115 -5.33 0.25 -9.51
CA THR A 115 -5.77 1.07 -8.38
C THR A 115 -5.65 0.30 -7.08
N ALA A 116 -5.40 1.03 -6.02
CA ALA A 116 -5.40 0.51 -4.66
C ALA A 116 -5.88 1.58 -3.68
N THR A 117 -6.42 1.13 -2.57
CA THR A 117 -6.77 1.98 -1.44
C THR A 117 -6.07 1.44 -0.22
N ILE A 118 -5.38 2.32 0.53
CA ILE A 118 -4.70 1.95 1.76
C ILE A 118 -5.02 2.95 2.87
N MET A 119 -5.18 2.47 4.09
CA MET A 119 -5.44 3.30 5.26
C MET A 119 -4.19 3.38 6.11
N ALA A 120 -3.87 4.61 6.53
CA ALA A 120 -2.82 4.91 7.49
C ALA A 120 -3.21 4.57 8.94
#